data_AF-A0A226EIA7-F1
#
_entry.id   AF-A0A226EIA7-F1
#
_cell.length_a   1.000
_cell.length_b   1.000
_cell.length_c   1.000
_cell.angle_alpha   90.00
_cell.angle_beta   90.00
_cell.angle_gamma   90.00
#
_symmetry.space_group_name_H-M   'P 1'
#
loop_
_entity.id
_entity.type
_entity.pdbx_description
1 polymer ?
#
loop_
_entity_poly.entity_id
_entity_poly.type
_entity_poly.pdbx_seq_one_letter_code
_entity_poly.pdbx_strand_id
1 'polypeptide(L)'
;MEMLEKFDKSFGDVRKFLYLVQPEECTFEKIQDVPNYFSEVFPLFIGLVCAEYVALAMKRESPRLAESLNSLAHGILSETFKILTMGIEISLYIFIHRNYKIIDLPWDNPLTWYLALLGVDFAYYWAHRASHGS
;
A
#
# COMPACT_ATOMS: atom_id res chain seq x y z
N MET A 1 5.31 31.80 -0.73
CA MET A 1 4.17 30.98 -1.21
C MET A 1 4.63 30.02 -2.30
N GLU A 2 5.22 30.50 -3.41
CA GLU A 2 5.71 29.68 -4.53
C GLU A 2 6.81 28.65 -4.16
N MET A 3 7.67 28.97 -3.19
CA MET A 3 8.70 28.03 -2.68
C MET A 3 8.10 26.90 -1.84
N LEU A 4 7.01 27.18 -1.10
CA LEU A 4 6.29 26.16 -0.32
C LEU A 4 5.49 25.25 -1.25
N GLU A 5 4.85 25.81 -2.29
CA GLU A 5 4.17 25.03 -3.33
C GLU A 5 5.12 24.08 -4.07
N LYS A 6 6.34 24.55 -4.40
CA LYS A 6 7.37 23.70 -5.00
C LYS A 6 7.89 22.62 -4.04
N PHE A 7 7.99 22.93 -2.74
CA PHE A 7 8.39 21.98 -1.72
C PHE A 7 7.33 20.90 -1.49
N ASP A 8 6.05 21.31 -1.44
CA ASP A 8 4.88 20.43 -1.33
C ASP A 8 4.73 19.51 -2.56
N LYS A 9 4.96 20.05 -3.76
CA LYS A 9 5.06 19.24 -4.99
C LYS A 9 6.25 18.28 -5.01
N SER A 10 7.34 18.60 -4.31
CA SER A 10 8.58 17.83 -4.32
C SER A 10 8.59 16.66 -3.33
N PHE A 11 7.80 16.74 -2.25
CA PHE A 11 7.69 15.69 -1.23
C PHE A 11 6.34 14.95 -1.25
N GLY A 12 5.44 15.34 -2.16
CA GLY A 12 4.05 14.87 -2.13
C GLY A 12 3.32 15.40 -0.90
N ASP A 13 2.01 15.15 -0.85
CA ASP A 13 1.22 15.54 0.31
C ASP A 13 1.64 14.71 1.54
N VAL A 14 2.41 15.34 2.44
CA VAL A 14 2.94 14.70 3.66
C VAL A 14 1.82 14.12 4.53
N ARG A 15 0.59 14.65 4.42
CA ARG A 15 -0.58 14.14 5.15
C ARG A 15 -0.87 12.69 4.78
N LYS A 16 -0.70 12.29 3.51
CA LYS A 16 -0.89 10.91 3.05
C LYS A 16 0.06 9.93 3.75
N PHE A 17 1.29 10.35 4.03
CA PHE A 17 2.27 9.53 4.78
C PHE A 17 1.88 9.34 6.24
N LEU A 18 1.20 10.33 6.82
CA LEU A 18 0.68 10.29 8.18
C LEU A 18 -0.73 9.68 8.26
N TYR A 19 -1.25 9.12 7.16
CA TYR A 19 -2.62 8.61 7.05
C TYR A 19 -3.70 9.66 7.38
N LEU A 20 -3.36 10.95 7.26
CA LEU A 20 -4.27 12.08 7.45
C LEU A 20 -4.96 12.42 6.13
N VAL A 21 -5.64 11.42 5.56
CA VAL A 21 -6.29 11.51 4.25
C VAL A 21 -7.75 11.11 4.38
N GLN A 22 -8.62 11.80 3.65
CA GLN A 22 -10.04 11.46 3.62
C GLN A 22 -10.30 10.34 2.58
N PRO A 23 -11.28 9.45 2.80
CA PRO A 23 -11.57 8.35 1.86
C PRO A 23 -11.83 8.81 0.43
N GLU A 24 -12.46 9.97 0.26
CA GLU A 24 -12.79 10.56 -1.03
C GLU A 24 -11.55 10.96 -1.84
N GLU A 25 -10.43 11.24 -1.15
CA GLU A 25 -9.15 11.60 -1.77
C GLU A 25 -8.36 10.37 -2.26
N CYS A 26 -8.77 9.16 -1.84
CA CYS A 26 -8.10 7.91 -2.15
C CYS A 26 -8.97 6.90 -2.92
N THR A 27 -10.20 7.25 -3.26
CA THR A 27 -11.12 6.38 -4.00
C THR A 27 -11.22 6.84 -5.45
N PHE A 28 -10.83 5.98 -6.39
CA PHE A 28 -10.78 6.30 -7.81
C PHE A 28 -11.57 5.26 -8.62
N GLU A 29 -12.37 5.70 -9.58
CA GLU A 29 -13.07 4.81 -10.50
C GLU A 29 -12.12 4.16 -11.51
N LYS A 30 -11.17 4.94 -12.03
CA LYS A 30 -10.29 4.54 -13.12
C LYS A 30 -8.84 4.54 -12.67
N ILE A 31 -8.08 3.56 -13.18
CA ILE A 31 -6.66 3.39 -12.88
C ILE A 31 -5.84 4.62 -13.29
N GLN A 32 -6.23 5.29 -14.37
CA GLN A 32 -5.55 6.50 -14.87
C GLN A 32 -5.62 7.69 -13.90
N ASP A 33 -6.61 7.71 -13.01
CA ASP A 33 -6.80 8.79 -12.04
C ASP A 33 -5.99 8.52 -10.76
N VAL A 34 -5.46 7.31 -10.59
CA VAL A 34 -4.64 6.90 -9.44
C VAL A 34 -3.27 7.56 -9.55
N PRO A 35 -2.85 8.39 -8.57
CA PRO A 35 -1.54 9.00 -8.57
C PRO A 35 -0.42 7.96 -8.52
N ASN A 36 0.74 8.31 -9.08
CA ASN A 36 1.94 7.48 -8.95
C ASN A 36 2.57 7.69 -7.56
N TYR A 37 2.09 6.91 -6.59
CA TYR A 37 2.57 6.97 -5.20
C TYR A 37 4.07 6.71 -5.07
N PHE A 38 4.67 5.90 -5.96
CA PHE A 38 6.11 5.67 -5.93
C PHE A 38 6.87 6.99 -6.16
N SER A 39 6.45 7.79 -7.14
CA SER A 39 7.08 9.08 -7.42
C SER A 39 6.92 10.09 -6.28
N GLU A 40 5.82 10.03 -5.53
CA GLU A 40 5.58 10.87 -4.34
C GLU A 40 6.45 10.43 -3.15
N VAL A 41 6.59 9.12 -2.92
CA VAL A 41 7.25 8.54 -1.74
C VAL A 41 8.76 8.42 -1.88
N PHE A 42 9.26 8.16 -3.09
CA PHE A 42 10.67 7.85 -3.33
C PHE A 42 11.64 8.96 -2.87
N PRO A 43 11.37 10.27 -3.10
CA PRO A 43 12.24 11.34 -2.60
C PRO A 43 12.34 11.36 -1.07
N LEU A 44 11.22 11.18 -0.37
CA LEU A 44 11.20 11.14 1.08
C LEU A 44 11.96 9.92 1.62
N PHE A 45 11.77 8.75 1.00
CA PHE A 45 12.50 7.53 1.35
C PHE A 45 14.03 7.73 1.27
N ILE A 46 14.53 8.27 0.15
CA ILE A 46 15.96 8.58 0.00
C ILE A 46 16.42 9.62 1.02
N GLY A 47 15.59 10.64 1.29
CA GLY A 47 15.87 11.64 2.32
C GLY A 47 16.06 11.03 3.71
N LEU A 48 15.19 10.07 4.09
CA LEU A 48 15.27 9.37 5.37
C LEU A 48 16.51 8.47 5.46
N VAL A 49 16.85 7.75 4.38
CA VAL A 49 18.09 6.97 4.32
C VAL A 49 19.31 7.88 4.51
N CYS A 50 19.39 9.00 3.78
CA CYS A 50 20.48 9.97 3.97
C CYS A 50 20.54 10.49 5.41
N ALA A 51 19.38 10.82 6.00
CA ALA A 51 19.31 11.30 7.38
C ALA A 51 19.79 10.25 8.39
N GLU A 52 19.50 8.96 8.18
CA GLU A 52 20.02 7.87 8.99
C GLU A 52 21.55 7.81 8.95
N TYR A 53 22.15 7.85 7.75
CA TYR A 53 23.61 7.83 7.60
C TYR A 53 24.28 9.06 8.22
N VAL A 54 23.67 10.25 8.11
CA VAL A 54 24.14 11.46 8.80
C VAL A 54 24.06 11.30 10.32
N ALA A 55 22.96 10.76 10.84
CA ALA A 55 22.80 10.52 12.28
C ALA A 55 23.83 9.50 12.81
N LEU A 56 24.13 8.44 12.06
CA LEU A 56 25.18 7.47 12.39
C LEU A 56 26.56 8.14 12.41
N ALA A 57 26.84 9.01 11.43
CA ALA A 57 28.08 9.77 11.40
C ALA A 57 28.22 10.70 12.61
N MET A 58 27.13 11.37 13.02
CA MET A 58 27.10 12.21 14.24
C MET A 58 27.36 11.39 15.51
N LYS A 59 26.87 10.15 15.57
CA LYS A 59 27.11 9.21 16.67
C LYS A 59 28.50 8.55 16.63
N ARG A 60 29.27 8.77 15.57
CA ARG A 60 30.57 8.09 15.29
C ARG A 60 30.43 6.56 15.24
N GLU A 61 29.26 6.07 14.84
CA GLU A 61 28.99 4.65 14.64
C GLU A 61 29.26 4.28 13.18
N SER A 62 29.84 3.10 12.95
CA SER A 62 30.03 2.60 11.59
C SER A 62 28.72 2.05 11.03
N PRO A 63 28.31 2.45 9.81
CA PRO A 63 27.12 1.89 9.18
C PRO A 63 27.32 0.39 8.93
N ARG A 64 26.34 -0.40 9.35
CA ARG A 64 26.39 -1.87 9.20
C ARG A 64 25.86 -2.27 7.82
N LEU A 65 26.68 -2.06 6.80
CA LEU A 65 26.30 -2.29 5.39
C LEU A 65 25.76 -3.70 5.13
N ALA A 66 26.28 -4.72 5.82
CA ALA A 66 25.79 -6.09 5.71
C ALA A 66 24.33 -6.22 6.20
N GLU A 67 23.98 -5.54 7.30
CA GLU A 67 22.60 -5.52 7.80
C GLU A 67 21.68 -4.74 6.87
N SER A 68 22.13 -3.58 6.34
CA SER A 68 21.39 -2.81 5.35
C SER A 68 21.12 -3.60 4.07
N LEU A 69 22.12 -4.33 3.56
CA LEU A 69 21.98 -5.17 2.37
C LEU A 69 21.03 -6.34 2.62
N ASN A 70 21.14 -7.01 3.77
CA ASN A 70 20.24 -8.10 4.13
C ASN A 70 18.80 -7.61 4.27
N SER A 71 18.59 -6.44 4.88
CA SER A 71 17.28 -5.79 4.99
C SER A 71 16.69 -5.47 3.61
N LEU A 72 17.52 -4.95 2.69
CA LEU A 72 17.09 -4.67 1.32
C LEU A 72 16.72 -5.95 0.57
N ALA A 73 17.54 -7.00 0.68
CA ALA A 73 17.28 -8.30 0.05
C ALA A 73 15.98 -8.92 0.58
N HIS A 74 15.75 -8.85 1.89
CA HIS A 74 14.49 -9.30 2.50
C HIS A 74 13.29 -8.51 1.99
N GLY A 75 13.42 -7.18 1.88
CA GLY A 75 12.37 -6.32 1.32
C GLY A 75 12.02 -6.67 -0.13
N ILE A 76 13.03 -6.85 -0.99
CA ILE A 76 12.82 -7.26 -2.40
C ILE A 76 12.14 -8.62 -2.47
N LEU A 77 12.59 -9.59 -1.67
CA LEU A 77 12.00 -10.93 -1.64
C LEU A 77 10.54 -10.88 -1.18
N SER A 78 10.25 -10.17 -0.10
CA SER A 78 8.89 -9.98 0.42
C SER A 78 7.97 -9.35 -0.62
N GLU A 79 8.41 -8.29 -1.30
CA GLU A 79 7.62 -7.62 -2.33
C GLU A 79 7.39 -8.53 -3.55
N THR A 80 8.38 -9.33 -3.92
CA THR A 80 8.26 -10.32 -5.00
C THR A 80 7.15 -11.35 -4.72
N PHE A 81 7.14 -11.91 -3.50
CA PHE A 81 6.08 -12.85 -3.10
C PHE A 81 4.71 -12.18 -3.03
N LYS A 82 4.64 -10.93 -2.56
CA LYS A 82 3.41 -10.15 -2.52
C LYS A 82 2.83 -9.91 -3.91
N ILE A 83 3.66 -9.49 -4.88
CA ILE A 83 3.21 -9.29 -6.27
C ILE A 83 2.69 -10.60 -6.88
N LEU A 84 3.38 -11.72 -6.63
CA LEU A 84 2.97 -13.02 -7.14
C LEU A 84 1.59 -13.44 -6.57
N THR A 85 1.43 -13.37 -5.25
CA THR A 85 0.18 -13.74 -4.57
C THR A 85 -0.97 -12.82 -4.97
N MET A 86 -0.75 -11.50 -4.95
CA MET A 86 -1.72 -10.50 -5.40
C MET A 86 -2.12 -10.72 -6.87
N GLY A 87 -1.18 -11.09 -7.75
CA GLY A 87 -1.46 -11.41 -9.14
C GLY A 87 -2.41 -12.61 -9.30
N ILE A 88 -2.21 -13.66 -8.49
CA ILE A 88 -3.09 -14.83 -8.47
C ILE A 88 -4.49 -14.43 -7.95
N GLU A 89 -4.55 -13.69 -6.85
CA GLU A 89 -5.79 -13.22 -6.24
C GLU A 89 -6.61 -12.36 -7.21
N ILE A 90 -5.99 -11.37 -7.84
CA ILE A 90 -6.65 -10.49 -8.82
C ILE A 90 -7.13 -11.28 -10.04
N SER A 91 -6.32 -12.21 -10.54
CA SER A 91 -6.69 -13.04 -11.69
C SER A 91 -7.90 -13.91 -11.38
N LEU A 92 -7.93 -14.52 -10.19
CA LEU A 92 -9.05 -15.31 -9.72
C LEU A 92 -10.29 -14.45 -9.51
N TYR A 93 -10.15 -13.27 -8.89
CA TYR A 93 -11.23 -12.30 -8.74
C TYR A 93 -11.84 -11.93 -10.10
N ILE A 94 -11.03 -11.56 -11.09
CA ILE A 94 -11.50 -11.21 -12.43
C ILE A 94 -12.23 -12.39 -13.08
N PHE A 95 -11.69 -13.60 -12.95
CA PHE A 95 -12.32 -14.80 -13.50
C PHE A 95 -13.70 -15.04 -12.89
N ILE A 96 -13.81 -14.99 -11.56
CA ILE A 96 -15.09 -15.20 -10.86
C ILE A 96 -16.07 -14.08 -11.22
N HIS A 97 -15.63 -12.82 -11.14
CA HIS A 97 -16.46 -11.66 -11.43
C HIS A 97 -17.00 -11.68 -12.87
N ARG A 98 -16.19 -12.11 -13.85
CA ARG A 98 -16.64 -12.18 -15.25
C ARG A 98 -17.65 -13.29 -15.52
N ASN A 99 -17.54 -14.44 -14.83
CA ASN A 99 -18.34 -15.63 -15.14
C ASN A 99 -19.52 -15.87 -14.18
N TYR A 100 -19.44 -15.36 -12.95
CA TYR A 100 -20.37 -15.69 -11.86
C TYR A 100 -20.94 -14.47 -11.12
N LYS A 101 -20.73 -13.23 -11.63
CA LYS A 101 -21.38 -12.07 -11.00
C LYS A 101 -22.90 -12.16 -11.14
N ILE A 102 -23.60 -11.89 -10.04
CA ILE A 102 -25.06 -11.91 -9.97
C ILE A 102 -25.63 -10.50 -10.17
N ILE A 103 -24.99 -9.50 -9.55
CA ILE A 103 -25.36 -8.09 -9.62
C ILE A 103 -24.10 -7.24 -9.77
N ASP A 104 -24.23 -6.10 -10.46
CA ASP A 104 -23.19 -5.07 -10.48
C ASP A 104 -23.42 -4.11 -9.32
N LEU A 105 -22.43 -4.04 -8.41
CA LEU A 105 -22.46 -3.14 -7.27
C LEU A 105 -21.78 -1.81 -7.65
N PRO A 106 -22.44 -0.65 -7.46
CA PRO A 106 -21.85 0.65 -7.77
C PRO A 106 -20.65 0.95 -6.87
N TRP A 107 -19.55 1.42 -7.47
CA TRP A 107 -18.27 1.65 -6.78
C TRP A 107 -18.31 2.86 -5.83
N ASP A 108 -19.16 3.84 -6.14
CA ASP A 108 -19.32 5.12 -5.44
C ASP A 108 -20.36 5.05 -4.31
N ASN A 109 -21.04 3.91 -4.14
CA ASN A 109 -22.06 3.75 -3.12
C ASN A 109 -21.45 3.19 -1.82
N PRO A 110 -21.55 3.90 -0.68
CA PRO A 110 -21.05 3.41 0.61
C PRO A 110 -21.64 2.06 1.02
N LEU A 111 -22.88 1.75 0.64
CA LEU A 111 -23.52 0.47 0.96
C LEU A 111 -22.79 -0.72 0.34
N THR A 112 -22.24 -0.57 -0.87
CA THR A 112 -21.40 -1.59 -1.52
C THR A 112 -20.24 -1.98 -0.61
N TRP A 113 -19.56 -0.99 -0.04
CA TRP A 113 -18.40 -1.19 0.82
C TRP A 113 -18.79 -1.77 2.20
N TYR A 114 -19.91 -1.35 2.77
CA TYR A 114 -20.42 -1.95 4.01
C TYR A 114 -20.80 -3.42 3.83
N LEU A 115 -21.43 -3.78 2.71
CA LEU A 115 -21.75 -5.19 2.41
C LEU A 115 -20.49 -6.00 2.15
N ALA A 116 -19.51 -5.43 1.44
CA ALA A 116 -18.21 -6.07 1.22
C ALA A 116 -17.48 -6.34 2.55
N LEU A 117 -17.45 -5.35 3.46
CA LEU A 117 -16.88 -5.49 4.79
C LEU A 117 -17.51 -6.66 5.56
N LEU A 118 -18.85 -6.69 5.65
CA LEU A 118 -19.57 -7.76 6.34
C LEU A 118 -19.33 -9.13 5.70
N GLY A 119 -19.30 -9.20 4.36
CA GLY A 119 -19.05 -10.44 3.62
C GLY A 119 -17.64 -10.99 3.84
N VAL A 120 -16.62 -10.13 3.79
CA VAL A 120 -15.23 -10.49 4.05
C VAL A 120 -15.04 -10.94 5.49
N ASP A 121 -15.57 -10.19 6.46
CA ASP A 121 -15.50 -10.54 7.89
C ASP A 121 -16.16 -11.90 8.18
N PHE A 122 -17.34 -12.12 7.60
CA PHE A 122 -18.04 -13.39 7.74
C PHE A 122 -17.24 -14.56 7.14
N ALA A 123 -16.74 -14.41 5.92
CA ALA A 123 -15.95 -15.44 5.25
C ALA A 123 -14.66 -15.75 6.01
N TYR A 124 -13.98 -14.70 6.49
CA TYR A 124 -12.77 -14.84 7.30
C TYR A 124 -13.04 -15.59 8.59
N TYR A 125 -14.09 -15.22 9.35
CA TYR A 125 -14.45 -15.91 10.59
C TYR A 125 -14.75 -17.40 10.36
N TRP A 126 -15.49 -17.72 9.30
CA TRP A 126 -15.80 -19.11 8.96
C TRP A 126 -14.57 -19.91 8.56
N ALA A 127 -13.69 -19.35 7.72
CA ALA A 127 -12.44 -19.99 7.34
C ALA A 127 -11.52 -20.22 8.56
N HIS A 128 -11.41 -19.22 9.44
CA HIS A 128 -10.66 -19.32 10.69
C HIS A 128 -11.23 -20.39 11.62
N ARG A 129 -12.56 -20.50 11.73
CA ARG A 129 -13.21 -21.53 12.53
C ARG A 129 -13.00 -22.93 11.93
N ALA A 130 -13.08 -23.06 10.61
CA ALA A 130 -12.84 -24.32 9.92
C ALA A 130 -11.39 -24.80 10.09
N SER A 131 -10.41 -23.89 10.16
CA SER A 131 -9.00 -24.24 10.36
C SER A 131 -8.65 -24.62 11.80
N HIS A 132 -9.44 -24.20 12.78
CA HIS A 132 -9.26 -24.58 14.19
C HIS A 132 -9.98 -25.90 14.57
N GLY A 133 -10.80 -26.45 13.68
CA GLY A 133 -11.54 -27.69 13.90
C GLY A 133 -10.80 -28.97 13.48
N SER A 134 -9.49 -28.91 13.21
CA SER A 134 -8.62 -30.04 12.85
C SER A 134 -7.67 -30.42 13.96
#